data_AF-A0A7S2GQN8-F1
#
_entry.id   AF-A0A7S2GQN8-F1
#
_cell.length_a   1.000
_cell.length_b   1.000
_cell.length_c   1.000
_cell.angle_alpha   90.00
_cell.angle_beta   90.00
_cell.angle_gamma   90.00
#
_symmetry.space_group_name_H-M   'P 1'
#
loop_
_entity.id
_entity.type
_entity.pdbx_description
1 polymer ?
#
loop_
_entity_poly.entity_id
_entity_poly.type
_entity_poly.pdbx_seq_one_letter_code
_entity_poly.pdbx_strand_id
1 'polypeptide(L)'
;DSRDTYFQLDPFQNVDRENQKDRTDGALHFFGEHGDVANLGESYYNRAWLTKAYGLDAVSQYFGEAAICSGSTMGEQIAIESYLRAMVAEFDETKCKAKGCDQGFHNYLYYSHKLDSAVSIRSIEAHSQGRGIINNVGAMRTKPLAEWGVFDTDTEKVLNW
;
A
#
# COMPACT_ATOMS: atom_id res chain seq x y z
N ASP A 1 6.17 2.37 -6.94
CA ASP A 1 6.61 1.64 -8.15
C ASP A 1 6.65 2.65 -9.30
N SER A 2 7.11 2.29 -10.49
CA SER A 2 7.07 3.16 -11.68
C SER A 2 6.52 2.49 -12.93
N ARG A 3 6.28 1.16 -12.90
CA ARG A 3 5.89 0.39 -14.07
C ARG A 3 4.39 0.13 -14.17
N ASP A 4 3.72 -0.01 -13.04
CA ASP A 4 2.31 -0.41 -12.91
C ASP A 4 1.55 0.47 -11.91
N THR A 5 1.92 1.74 -11.84
CA THR A 5 1.25 2.77 -11.04
C THR A 5 1.30 4.12 -11.76
N TYR A 6 0.29 4.97 -11.52
CA TYR A 6 0.25 6.34 -12.05
C TYR A 6 -0.45 7.29 -11.07
N PHE A 7 -0.15 8.58 -11.20
CA PHE A 7 -0.88 9.63 -10.51
C PHE A 7 -2.18 9.93 -11.27
N GLN A 8 -3.31 9.72 -10.62
CA GLN A 8 -4.63 9.97 -11.21
C GLN A 8 -5.21 11.35 -10.82
N LEU A 9 -4.55 12.02 -9.88
CA LEU A 9 -4.77 13.40 -9.46
C LEU A 9 -3.43 14.14 -9.45
N ASP A 10 -3.46 15.47 -9.36
CA ASP A 10 -2.24 16.25 -9.11
C ASP A 10 -1.64 15.86 -7.75
N PRO A 11 -0.43 15.26 -7.70
CA PRO A 11 0.13 14.73 -6.47
C PRO A 11 0.62 15.79 -5.49
N PHE A 12 0.52 17.07 -5.86
CA PHE A 12 0.90 18.19 -5.00
C PHE A 12 -0.31 19.00 -4.52
N GLN A 13 -1.49 18.79 -5.10
CA GLN A 13 -2.74 19.41 -4.67
C GLN A 13 -3.45 18.60 -3.58
N ASN A 14 -4.07 19.29 -2.63
CA ASN A 14 -4.91 18.69 -1.58
C ASN A 14 -4.20 17.61 -0.75
N VAL A 15 -2.87 17.63 -0.71
CA VAL A 15 -2.07 16.85 0.24
C VAL A 15 -1.94 17.68 1.50
N ASP A 16 -2.36 17.12 2.64
CA ASP A 16 -2.17 17.78 3.93
C ASP A 16 -0.67 18.03 4.16
N ARG A 17 -0.32 19.31 4.31
CA ARG A 17 1.04 19.73 4.67
C ARG A 17 0.97 20.40 6.02
N GLU A 18 1.57 19.80 7.03
CA GLU A 18 1.72 20.51 8.30
C GLU A 18 2.69 21.68 8.15
N ASN A 19 2.27 22.84 8.63
CA ASN A 19 3.08 24.07 8.66
C ASN A 19 3.52 24.46 10.09
N GLN A 20 3.11 23.71 11.10
CA GLN A 20 3.57 23.85 12.49
C GLN A 20 5.00 23.36 12.65
N LYS A 21 5.88 24.31 12.95
CA LYS A 21 7.33 24.09 13.11
C LYS A 21 7.71 23.10 14.22
N ASP A 22 6.88 22.99 15.26
CA ASP A 22 7.15 22.18 16.45
C ASP A 22 6.33 20.87 16.47
N ARG A 23 5.71 20.49 15.36
CA ARG A 23 4.96 19.23 15.30
C ARG A 23 5.92 18.03 15.29
N THR A 24 5.56 17.00 16.06
CA THR A 24 6.37 15.78 16.26
C THR A 24 5.74 14.52 15.66
N ASP A 25 4.64 14.65 14.92
CA ASP A 25 3.92 13.57 14.28
C ASP A 25 3.44 13.95 12.88
N GLY A 26 2.98 12.97 12.09
CA GLY A 26 2.50 13.24 10.75
C GLY A 26 1.58 12.16 10.19
N ALA A 27 0.97 12.43 9.04
CA ALA A 27 0.08 11.51 8.34
C ALA A 27 0.83 10.56 7.40
N LEU A 28 0.32 9.34 7.27
CA LEU A 28 0.66 8.36 6.23
C LEU A 28 -0.56 8.10 5.35
N HIS A 29 -0.31 7.96 4.06
CA HIS A 29 -1.29 7.51 3.08
C HIS A 29 -0.75 6.27 2.37
N PHE A 30 -1.52 5.19 2.41
CA PHE A 30 -1.24 3.96 1.69
C PHE A 30 -2.25 3.77 0.55
N PHE A 31 -1.85 3.06 -0.50
CA PHE A 31 -2.67 2.92 -1.71
C PHE A 31 -2.89 1.44 -2.04
N GLY A 32 -4.15 1.06 -2.09
CA GLY A 32 -4.63 -0.29 -2.36
C GLY A 32 -4.38 -0.75 -3.80
N GLU A 33 -4.34 -2.07 -3.95
CA GLU A 33 -4.60 -2.77 -5.21
C GLU A 33 -6.10 -3.06 -5.36
N HIS A 34 -6.51 -3.61 -6.49
CA HIS A 34 -7.90 -3.99 -6.74
C HIS A 34 -8.36 -5.13 -5.79
N GLY A 35 -9.19 -4.79 -4.80
CA GLY A 35 -9.69 -5.74 -3.79
C GLY A 35 -10.48 -6.92 -4.36
N ASP A 36 -11.37 -6.67 -5.33
CA ASP A 36 -12.20 -7.75 -5.92
C ASP A 36 -11.43 -8.70 -6.86
N VAL A 37 -10.22 -8.32 -7.29
CA VAL A 37 -9.39 -9.14 -8.17
C VAL A 37 -8.39 -9.96 -7.38
N ALA A 38 -7.88 -9.42 -6.27
CA ALA A 38 -6.94 -10.12 -5.42
C ALA A 38 -6.92 -9.56 -3.99
N ASN A 39 -7.48 -10.32 -3.04
CA ASN A 39 -7.19 -10.16 -1.62
C ASN A 39 -5.85 -10.84 -1.25
N LEU A 40 -5.41 -10.63 -0.01
CA LEU A 40 -4.14 -11.16 0.50
C LEU A 40 -4.06 -12.70 0.47
N GLY A 41 -5.19 -13.40 0.56
CA GLY A 41 -5.28 -14.86 0.57
C GLY A 41 -5.36 -15.52 -0.80
N GLU A 42 -6.05 -14.89 -1.76
CA GLU A 42 -6.25 -15.38 -3.13
C GLU A 42 -5.05 -15.07 -4.01
N SER A 43 -4.38 -13.94 -3.77
CA SER A 43 -3.12 -13.62 -4.43
C SER A 43 -2.04 -14.62 -4.05
N TYR A 44 -1.62 -15.45 -5.01
CA TYR A 44 -0.52 -16.41 -4.83
C TYR A 44 0.73 -15.74 -4.23
N TYR A 45 1.08 -14.54 -4.72
CA TYR A 45 2.27 -13.82 -4.26
C TYR A 45 2.09 -13.21 -2.87
N ASN A 46 1.01 -12.44 -2.61
CA ASN A 46 0.82 -11.82 -1.29
C ASN A 46 0.71 -12.86 -0.17
N ARG A 47 -0.06 -13.94 -0.41
CA ARG A 47 -0.17 -15.06 0.53
C ARG A 47 1.19 -15.65 0.83
N ALA A 48 2.01 -15.90 -0.20
CA ALA A 48 3.34 -16.48 -0.05
C ALA A 48 4.29 -15.55 0.71
N TRP A 49 4.26 -14.25 0.43
CA TRP A 49 5.10 -13.25 1.10
C TRP A 49 4.80 -13.16 2.61
N LEU A 50 3.51 -13.03 2.97
CA LEU A 50 3.08 -13.00 4.36
C LEU A 50 3.41 -14.31 5.10
N THR A 51 3.03 -15.45 4.50
CA THR A 51 3.26 -16.77 5.11
C THR A 51 4.75 -17.04 5.31
N LYS A 52 5.60 -16.61 4.38
CA LYS A 52 7.05 -16.81 4.48
C LYS A 52 7.72 -15.89 5.50
N ALA A 53 7.20 -14.69 5.69
CA ALA A 53 7.72 -13.74 6.67
C ALA A 53 7.29 -14.12 8.10
N TYR A 54 6.03 -14.49 8.31
CA TYR A 54 5.42 -14.57 9.64
C TYR A 54 4.89 -15.96 10.03
N GLY A 55 4.84 -16.90 9.09
CA GLY A 55 4.14 -18.17 9.26
C GLY A 55 2.62 -18.04 9.04
N LEU A 56 1.98 -19.16 8.68
CA LEU A 56 0.57 -19.19 8.27
C LEU A 56 -0.37 -18.75 9.39
N ASP A 57 -0.15 -19.23 10.61
CA ASP A 57 -1.05 -19.00 11.74
C ASP A 57 -1.15 -17.51 12.09
N ALA A 58 -0.03 -16.78 12.03
CA ALA A 58 0.04 -15.36 12.36
C ALA A 58 -0.75 -14.47 11.37
N VAL A 59 -0.85 -14.87 10.10
CA VAL A 59 -1.33 -14.00 9.01
C VAL A 59 -2.63 -14.45 8.38
N SER A 60 -3.08 -15.68 8.62
CA SER A 60 -4.29 -16.25 8.01
C SER A 60 -5.55 -15.40 8.25
N GLN A 61 -5.63 -14.71 9.40
CA GLN A 61 -6.72 -13.80 9.73
C GLN A 61 -6.84 -12.60 8.78
N TYR A 62 -5.76 -12.21 8.10
CA TYR A 62 -5.73 -11.07 7.17
C TYR A 62 -6.03 -11.46 5.71
N PHE A 63 -6.23 -12.75 5.42
CA PHE A 63 -6.35 -13.23 4.03
C PHE A 63 -7.62 -12.74 3.32
N GLY A 64 -8.65 -12.31 4.04
CA GLY A 64 -9.83 -11.68 3.44
C GLY A 64 -9.63 -10.21 3.07
N GLU A 65 -8.54 -9.59 3.50
CA GLU A 65 -8.29 -8.16 3.32
C GLU A 65 -7.70 -7.85 1.95
N ALA A 66 -8.00 -6.67 1.41
CA ALA A 66 -7.41 -6.19 0.16
C ALA A 66 -5.89 -6.03 0.30
N ALA A 67 -5.14 -6.24 -0.79
CA ALA A 67 -3.71 -5.93 -0.76
C ALA A 67 -3.47 -4.41 -0.83
N ILE A 68 -2.59 -3.90 0.03
CA ILE A 68 -2.11 -2.52 -0.01
C ILE A 68 -0.69 -2.49 -0.58
N CYS A 69 -0.45 -1.70 -1.63
CA CYS A 69 0.80 -1.74 -2.39
C CYS A 69 1.94 -1.02 -1.63
N SER A 70 2.97 -1.76 -1.22
CA SER A 70 4.15 -1.18 -0.55
C SER A 70 4.89 -0.18 -1.44
N GLY A 71 4.80 -0.35 -2.76
CA GLY A 71 5.40 0.53 -3.74
C GLY A 71 4.75 1.92 -3.82
N SER A 72 3.57 2.09 -3.23
CA SER A 72 2.79 3.33 -3.29
C SER A 72 2.44 3.74 -1.86
N THR A 73 3.30 4.56 -1.29
CA THR A 73 3.18 5.10 0.06
C THR A 73 3.57 6.58 0.02
N MET A 74 2.80 7.41 0.70
CA MET A 74 3.00 8.86 0.79
C MET A 74 2.81 9.29 2.24
N GLY A 75 3.37 10.42 2.62
CA GLY A 75 3.12 10.98 3.95
C GLY A 75 4.08 12.09 4.29
N GLU A 76 3.89 12.65 5.48
CA GLU A 76 4.77 13.64 6.06
C GLU A 76 6.08 12.96 6.49
N GLN A 77 7.21 13.67 6.36
CA GLN A 77 8.54 13.09 6.51
C GLN A 77 8.72 12.30 7.81
N ILE A 78 8.28 12.86 8.94
CA ILE A 78 8.42 12.23 10.27
C ILE A 78 7.65 10.89 10.37
N ALA A 79 6.49 10.81 9.72
CA ALA A 79 5.68 9.61 9.69
C ALA A 79 6.28 8.56 8.74
N ILE A 80 6.77 8.99 7.57
CA ILE A 80 7.46 8.12 6.60
C ILE A 80 8.74 7.52 7.20
N GLU A 81 9.56 8.31 7.87
CA GLU A 81 10.77 7.80 8.53
C GLU A 81 10.43 6.75 9.60
N SER A 82 9.31 6.94 10.30
CA SER A 82 8.84 6.01 11.32
C SER A 82 8.31 4.70 10.70
N TYR A 83 7.54 4.80 9.62
CA TYR A 83 7.12 3.67 8.81
C TYR A 83 8.33 2.88 8.26
N LEU A 84 9.35 3.56 7.72
CA LEU A 84 10.55 2.91 7.20
C LEU A 84 11.33 2.18 8.30
N ARG A 85 11.42 2.74 9.52
CA ARG A 85 12.02 2.05 10.68
C ARG A 85 11.23 0.80 11.05
N ALA A 86 9.89 0.86 11.01
CA ALA A 86 9.04 -0.30 11.25
C ALA A 86 9.26 -1.38 10.19
N MET A 87 9.34 -1.02 8.91
CA MET A 87 9.65 -1.97 7.81
C MET A 87 11.01 -2.66 8.00
N VAL A 88 12.03 -1.92 8.46
CA VAL A 88 13.34 -2.49 8.80
C VAL A 88 13.24 -3.42 10.02
N ALA A 89 12.46 -3.04 11.04
CA ALA A 89 12.23 -3.87 12.22
C ALA A 89 11.54 -5.20 11.85
N GLU A 90 10.57 -5.19 10.93
CA GLU A 90 9.95 -6.41 10.40
C GLU A 90 10.95 -7.30 9.66
N PHE A 91 11.86 -6.71 8.88
CA PHE A 91 12.98 -7.49 8.30
C PHE A 91 13.86 -8.06 9.40
N ASP A 92 14.15 -7.30 10.45
CA ASP A 92 15.01 -7.76 11.53
C ASP A 92 14.40 -8.90 12.35
N GLU A 93 13.09 -8.90 12.54
CA GLU A 93 12.35 -9.94 13.24
C GLU A 93 12.21 -11.21 12.39
N THR A 94 11.80 -11.06 11.13
CA THR A 94 11.46 -12.19 10.26
C THR A 94 12.65 -12.77 9.50
N LYS A 95 13.69 -11.95 9.27
CA LYS A 95 14.81 -12.22 8.35
C LYS A 95 14.34 -12.68 6.96
N CYS A 96 13.16 -12.25 6.51
CA CYS A 96 12.59 -12.64 5.21
C CYS A 96 13.42 -12.06 4.05
N LYS A 97 14.05 -12.95 3.28
CA LYS A 97 14.91 -12.61 2.11
C LYS A 97 14.25 -12.88 0.76
N ALA A 98 12.97 -13.24 0.74
CA ALA A 98 12.27 -13.46 -0.51
C ALA A 98 12.07 -12.14 -1.25
N LYS A 99 12.12 -12.19 -2.58
CA LYS A 99 11.70 -11.05 -3.40
C LYS A 99 10.23 -10.73 -3.10
N GLY A 100 9.94 -9.50 -2.70
CA GLY A 100 8.59 -9.04 -2.35
C GLY A 100 8.22 -9.15 -0.87
N CYS A 101 9.17 -9.46 0.04
CA CYS A 101 8.86 -9.44 1.49
C CYS A 101 8.45 -8.04 1.97
N ASP A 102 8.88 -6.97 1.31
CA ASP A 102 8.45 -5.60 1.61
C ASP A 102 6.92 -5.45 1.48
N GLN A 103 6.31 -6.06 0.47
CA GLN A 103 4.86 -6.12 0.33
C GLN A 103 4.20 -6.86 1.51
N GLY A 104 4.82 -7.96 1.98
CA GLY A 104 4.37 -8.70 3.16
C GLY A 104 4.47 -7.88 4.45
N PHE A 105 5.61 -7.22 4.69
CA PHE A 105 5.83 -6.37 5.87
C PHE A 105 4.85 -5.20 5.91
N HIS A 106 4.66 -4.53 4.77
CA HIS A 106 3.75 -3.40 4.65
C HIS A 106 2.31 -3.78 5.03
N ASN A 107 1.79 -4.88 4.48
CA ASN A 107 0.43 -5.34 4.79
C ASN A 107 0.31 -5.83 6.24
N TYR A 108 1.32 -6.55 6.75
CA TYR A 108 1.30 -7.01 8.14
C TYR A 108 1.31 -5.83 9.12
N LEU A 109 2.17 -4.83 8.91
CA LEU A 109 2.25 -3.62 9.75
C LEU A 109 0.91 -2.87 9.84
N TYR A 110 0.21 -2.75 8.70
CA TYR A 110 -1.09 -2.11 8.64
C TYR A 110 -2.18 -2.96 9.32
N TYR A 111 -2.38 -4.20 8.88
CA TYR A 111 -3.50 -5.02 9.36
C TYR A 111 -3.33 -5.56 10.79
N SER A 112 -2.10 -5.65 11.29
CA SER A 112 -1.83 -5.98 12.69
C SER A 112 -1.89 -4.77 13.63
N HIS A 113 -2.14 -3.56 13.09
CA HIS A 113 -2.15 -2.31 13.87
C HIS A 113 -0.83 -2.00 14.59
N LYS A 114 0.30 -2.58 14.17
CA LYS A 114 1.61 -2.33 14.78
C LYS A 114 2.04 -0.86 14.69
N LEU A 115 1.60 -0.15 13.64
CA LEU A 115 1.93 1.26 13.42
C LEU A 115 1.16 2.21 14.36
N ASP A 116 0.03 1.79 14.92
CA ASP A 116 -0.85 2.64 15.75
C ASP A 116 -0.18 3.11 17.05
N SER A 117 0.89 2.44 17.47
CA SER A 117 1.68 2.76 18.66
C SER A 117 2.79 3.80 18.42
N ALA A 118 3.05 4.18 17.17
CA ALA A 118 4.12 5.10 16.83
C ALA A 118 3.70 6.55 17.10
N VAL A 119 4.30 7.18 18.12
CA VAL A 119 4.03 8.58 18.51
C VAL A 119 4.26 9.60 17.39
N SER A 120 5.01 9.24 16.36
CA SER A 120 5.35 10.05 15.20
C SER A 120 4.38 9.86 14.02
N ILE A 121 3.41 8.95 14.14
CA ILE A 121 2.35 8.72 13.17
C ILE A 121 1.03 9.16 13.80
N ARG A 122 0.50 10.27 13.31
CA ARG A 122 -0.77 10.87 13.75
C ARG A 122 -1.97 10.11 13.19
N SER A 123 -1.87 9.75 11.92
CA SER A 123 -2.96 9.10 11.18
C SER A 123 -2.40 8.25 10.05
N ILE A 124 -3.11 7.18 9.74
CA ILE A 124 -2.86 6.32 8.59
C ILE A 124 -4.16 6.26 7.80
N GLU A 125 -4.10 6.66 6.53
CA GLU A 125 -5.23 6.60 5.61
C GLU A 125 -4.91 5.62 4.49
N ALA A 126 -5.62 4.50 4.44
CA ALA A 126 -5.51 3.55 3.34
C ALA A 126 -6.58 3.86 2.28
N HIS A 127 -6.13 4.23 1.09
CA HIS A 127 -6.97 4.50 -0.07
C HIS A 127 -7.25 3.21 -0.81
N SER A 128 -8.52 2.88 -1.05
CA SER A 128 -8.86 1.84 -2.03
C SER A 128 -8.35 2.23 -3.42
N GLN A 129 -8.08 1.25 -4.27
CA GLN A 129 -7.69 1.49 -5.67
C GLN A 129 -8.67 2.48 -6.34
N GLY A 130 -8.13 3.49 -7.03
CA GLY A 130 -8.93 4.50 -7.72
C GLY A 130 -9.52 5.60 -6.82
N ARG A 131 -9.39 5.53 -5.48
CA ARG A 131 -9.94 6.57 -4.58
C ARG A 131 -8.93 7.61 -4.10
N GLY A 132 -7.63 7.36 -4.27
CA GLY A 132 -6.55 8.24 -3.82
C GLY A 132 -5.83 9.00 -4.94
N ILE A 133 -4.73 9.67 -4.62
CA ILE A 133 -3.88 10.37 -5.60
C ILE A 133 -3.17 9.39 -6.54
N ILE A 134 -2.79 8.22 -6.02
CA ILE A 134 -2.06 7.17 -6.73
C ILE A 134 -3.01 6.02 -7.04
N ASN A 135 -2.93 5.49 -8.26
CA ASN A 135 -3.66 4.30 -8.66
C ASN A 135 -2.69 3.19 -9.08
N ASN A 136 -2.79 2.04 -8.40
CA ASN A 136 -1.98 0.86 -8.69
C ASN A 136 -2.77 -0.07 -9.60
N VAL A 137 -2.20 -0.47 -10.73
CA VAL A 137 -2.83 -1.39 -11.69
C VAL A 137 -2.11 -2.74 -11.76
N GLY A 138 -1.19 -2.98 -10.82
CA GLY A 138 -0.37 -4.18 -10.75
C GLY A 138 -1.19 -5.46 -10.62
N ALA A 139 -2.32 -5.44 -9.92
CA ALA A 139 -3.21 -6.60 -9.82
C ALA A 139 -4.03 -6.88 -11.11
N MET A 140 -4.12 -5.93 -12.04
CA MET A 140 -5.08 -5.96 -13.16
C MET A 140 -4.53 -6.61 -14.42
N ARG A 141 -3.94 -7.81 -14.30
CA ARG A 141 -3.14 -8.45 -15.37
C ARG A 141 -3.90 -9.49 -16.20
N THR A 142 -5.12 -9.85 -15.84
CA THR A 142 -5.85 -10.97 -16.47
C THR A 142 -6.60 -10.60 -17.75
N LYS A 143 -6.80 -9.30 -18.01
CA LYS A 143 -7.41 -8.76 -19.22
C LYS A 143 -6.94 -7.31 -19.47
N PRO A 144 -7.10 -6.76 -20.69
CA PRO A 144 -6.72 -5.38 -21.01
C PRO A 144 -7.34 -4.33 -20.10
N LEU A 145 -6.64 -3.21 -19.87
CA LEU A 145 -7.10 -2.08 -19.02
C LEU A 145 -8.44 -1.48 -19.48
N ALA A 146 -8.74 -1.54 -20.78
CA ALA A 146 -10.03 -1.09 -21.31
C ALA A 146 -11.20 -1.94 -20.83
N GLU A 147 -11.03 -3.27 -20.74
CA GLU A 147 -12.06 -4.18 -20.22
C GLU A 147 -12.24 -4.07 -18.70
N TRP A 148 -11.32 -3.38 -18.03
CA TRP A 148 -11.47 -2.98 -16.64
C TRP A 148 -12.12 -1.61 -16.48
N GLY A 149 -12.35 -0.86 -17.56
CA GLY A 149 -12.83 0.52 -17.49
C GLY A 149 -11.78 1.52 -17.00
N VAL A 150 -10.49 1.15 -16.99
CA VAL A 150 -9.37 2.05 -16.64
C VAL A 150 -8.91 2.86 -17.84
N PHE A 151 -9.14 2.38 -19.06
CA PHE A 151 -8.62 3.01 -20.28
C PHE A 151 -9.71 3.10 -21.34
N ASP A 152 -9.96 4.32 -21.81
CA ASP A 152 -10.79 4.56 -22.98
C ASP A 152 -9.93 4.47 -24.24
N THR A 153 -10.22 3.48 -25.09
CA THR A 153 -9.47 3.24 -26.33
C THR A 153 -9.74 4.28 -27.40
N ASP A 154 -10.89 4.95 -27.37
CA ASP A 154 -11.27 5.93 -28.39
C ASP A 154 -10.65 7.29 -28.09
N THR A 155 -10.58 7.66 -26.81
CA THR A 155 -9.99 8.93 -26.38
C THR A 155 -8.54 8.83 -25.91
N GLU A 156 -7.99 7.61 -25.82
CA GLU A 156 -6.69 7.29 -25.24
C GLU A 156 -6.51 7.85 -23.81
N LYS A 157 -7.62 7.98 -23.07
CA LYS A 157 -7.62 8.52 -21.71
C LYS A 157 -7.62 7.41 -20.68
N VAL A 158 -6.83 7.61 -19.64
CA VAL A 158 -6.94 6.83 -18.41
C VAL A 158 -8.11 7.40 -17.61
N LEU A 159 -9.09 6.55 -17.33
CA LEU A 159 -10.31 6.90 -16.61
C LEU A 159 -10.12 6.66 -15.11
N ASN A 160 -10.52 7.64 -14.32
CA ASN A 160 -10.58 7.51 -12.87
C ASN A 160 -11.83 6.72 -12.49
N TRP A 161 -11.69 5.88 -11.47
CA TRP A 161 -12.77 5.07 -10.91
C TRP A 161 -13.54 5.85 -9.85
#